data_AF-A0A2D5F9N0-F1
#
_entry.id   AF-A0A2D5F9N0-F1
#
_cell.length_a   1.000
_cell.length_b   1.000
_cell.length_c   1.000
_cell.angle_alpha   90.00
_cell.angle_beta   90.00
_cell.angle_gamma   90.00
#
_symmetry.space_group_name_H-M   'P 1'
#
loop_
_entity.id
_entity.type
_entity.pdbx_description
1 polymer ?
#
loop_
_entity_poly.entity_id
_entity_poly.type
_entity_poly.pdbx_seq_one_letter_code
_entity_poly.pdbx_strand_id
1 'polypeptide(L)'
;MWKSRRVVSLLALSLLAGCAPLQQGPAPDEADSAGAGEASRSRPELTLNLPRNDRKDCDCAPARDTTFFDRGLQALAEGRVVEASEHFRRYRRLEGSPLAHWEADVALAWVSMLPDSPFYDRDAVAAALAQLSGPPEGAHASAVLMRQALQSFAVMHRHLQDLEQVNSTLEQDLEKREEAIKRLRELTLGQSGAARP
;
A
#
# COMPACT_ATOMS: atom_id res chain seq x y z
N MET A 1 -20.65 2.21 41.79
CA MET A 1 -21.97 2.72 41.34
C MET A 1 -21.74 3.96 40.49
N TRP A 2 -21.76 3.86 39.16
CA TRP A 2 -21.91 5.04 38.32
C TRP A 2 -22.76 4.73 37.09
N LYS A 3 -23.58 5.71 36.75
CA LYS A 3 -24.87 5.59 36.09
C LYS A 3 -24.77 5.37 34.58
N SER A 4 -25.80 4.66 34.10
CA SER A 4 -26.23 4.54 32.71
C SER A 4 -26.07 5.81 31.86
N ARG A 5 -25.64 5.62 30.62
CA ARG A 5 -26.14 6.42 29.49
C ARG A 5 -26.81 5.47 28.50
N ARG A 6 -28.13 5.46 28.51
CA ARG A 6 -28.96 5.01 27.40
C ARG A 6 -29.04 6.18 26.42
N VAL A 7 -28.67 5.97 25.15
CA VAL A 7 -29.14 6.82 24.06
C VAL A 7 -29.69 5.90 22.97
N VAL A 8 -31.02 5.82 23.01
CA VAL A 8 -31.96 5.76 21.89
C VAL A 8 -31.53 4.94 20.66
N SER A 9 -32.01 3.70 20.65
CA SER A 9 -32.35 2.99 19.43
C SER A 9 -33.72 3.50 18.96
N LEU A 10 -33.83 4.00 17.73
CA LEU A 10 -35.01 3.82 16.87
C LEU A 10 -34.84 4.46 15.47
N LEU A 11 -35.00 3.58 14.48
CA LEU A 11 -35.65 3.79 13.18
C LEU A 11 -34.99 4.72 12.13
N ALA A 12 -34.34 4.10 11.14
CA ALA A 12 -34.60 4.36 9.71
C ALA A 12 -33.96 3.24 8.87
N LEU A 13 -34.64 2.10 8.82
CA LEU A 13 -34.36 1.02 7.89
C LEU A 13 -35.18 1.29 6.62
N SER A 14 -34.57 1.79 5.55
CA SER A 14 -35.20 1.76 4.22
C SER A 14 -34.24 2.14 3.09
N LEU A 15 -33.95 1.11 2.27
CA LEU A 15 -33.91 1.14 0.81
C LEU A 15 -32.72 1.82 0.12
N LEU A 16 -31.68 1.02 -0.17
CA LEU A 16 -30.93 1.07 -1.42
C LEU A 16 -30.58 -0.36 -1.86
N ALA A 17 -31.60 -1.09 -2.33
CA ALA A 17 -31.43 -2.26 -3.18
C ALA A 17 -31.49 -1.79 -4.63
N GLY A 18 -30.42 -2.02 -5.37
CA GLY A 18 -30.30 -1.65 -6.79
C GLY A 18 -29.37 -2.61 -7.53
N CYS A 19 -29.69 -3.90 -7.51
CA CYS A 19 -29.26 -4.84 -8.56
C CYS A 19 -30.37 -4.85 -9.62
N ALA A 20 -30.10 -4.35 -10.83
CA ALA A 20 -31.00 -4.52 -11.96
C ALA A 20 -30.52 -5.70 -12.82
N PRO A 21 -31.32 -6.76 -13.01
CA PRO A 21 -31.10 -7.75 -14.05
C PRO A 21 -31.61 -7.20 -15.39
N LEU A 22 -30.78 -7.29 -16.43
CA LEU A 22 -31.20 -7.00 -17.82
C LEU A 22 -32.23 -8.04 -18.27
N GLN A 23 -33.47 -7.59 -18.51
CA GLN A 23 -34.56 -8.37 -19.08
C GLN A 23 -34.29 -8.67 -20.56
N GLN A 24 -34.36 -9.95 -20.92
CA GLN A 24 -34.54 -10.43 -22.29
C GLN A 24 -36.03 -10.29 -22.67
N GLY A 25 -36.31 -9.44 -23.66
CA GLY A 25 -37.62 -9.33 -24.33
C GLY A 25 -37.66 -10.19 -25.60
N PRO A 26 -38.86 -10.56 -26.06
CA PRO A 26 -39.09 -11.75 -26.89
C PRO A 26 -38.72 -11.54 -28.36
N ALA A 27 -38.32 -12.63 -29.02
CA ALA A 27 -38.19 -12.69 -30.46
C ALA A 27 -39.58 -12.68 -31.14
N PRO A 28 -39.68 -11.99 -32.29
CA PRO A 28 -40.55 -12.45 -33.36
C PRO A 28 -39.75 -12.68 -34.66
N ASP A 29 -40.10 -13.77 -35.31
CA ASP A 29 -39.61 -14.21 -36.61
C ASP A 29 -40.11 -13.33 -37.78
N GLU A 30 -39.24 -13.26 -38.78
CA GLU A 30 -39.44 -13.14 -40.23
C GLU A 30 -39.82 -11.84 -40.97
N ALA A 31 -39.10 -11.71 -42.09
CA ALA A 31 -39.44 -11.16 -43.41
C ALA A 31 -39.12 -9.69 -43.74
N ASP A 32 -37.96 -9.54 -44.42
CA ASP A 32 -37.72 -8.81 -45.67
C ASP A 32 -38.39 -7.44 -45.93
N SER A 33 -37.57 -6.41 -46.15
CA SER A 33 -37.41 -5.81 -47.49
C SER A 33 -36.32 -4.74 -47.52
N ALA A 34 -35.55 -4.78 -48.60
CA ALA A 34 -34.40 -3.95 -48.90
C ALA A 34 -34.71 -2.45 -49.04
N GLY A 35 -33.73 -1.61 -48.70
CA GLY A 35 -33.74 -0.19 -49.06
C GLY A 35 -32.46 0.49 -48.60
N ALA A 36 -31.68 0.98 -49.56
CA ALA A 36 -30.30 1.42 -49.41
C ALA A 36 -30.10 2.67 -48.52
N GLY A 37 -28.97 2.67 -47.81
CA GLY A 37 -28.16 3.87 -47.57
C GLY A 37 -28.26 4.52 -46.20
N GLU A 38 -27.38 4.14 -45.27
CA GLU A 38 -26.82 5.11 -44.32
C GLU A 38 -25.39 4.67 -43.95
N ALA A 39 -24.44 5.58 -44.12
CA ALA A 39 -23.02 5.34 -43.97
C ALA A 39 -22.65 5.01 -42.51
N SER A 40 -22.59 3.71 -42.20
CA SER A 40 -21.85 3.23 -41.03
C SER A 40 -20.37 3.50 -41.26
N ARG A 41 -19.81 4.51 -40.58
CA ARG A 41 -18.36 4.60 -40.39
C ARG A 41 -17.95 3.33 -39.66
N SER A 42 -17.55 2.32 -40.42
CA SER A 42 -16.94 1.11 -39.90
C SER A 42 -15.73 1.54 -39.08
N ARG A 43 -15.82 1.38 -37.75
CA ARG A 43 -14.66 1.42 -36.87
C ARG A 43 -13.66 0.43 -37.47
N PRO A 44 -12.47 0.87 -37.91
CA PRO A 44 -11.52 -0.04 -38.52
C PRO A 44 -11.20 -1.12 -37.49
N GLU A 45 -11.39 -2.39 -37.87
CA GLU A 45 -10.93 -3.49 -37.05
C GLU A 45 -9.43 -3.34 -36.88
N LEU A 46 -8.99 -3.11 -35.64
CA LEU A 46 -7.57 -3.13 -35.33
C LEU A 46 -7.10 -4.58 -35.51
N THR A 47 -6.58 -4.87 -36.70
CA THR A 47 -5.82 -6.10 -36.95
C THR A 47 -4.51 -5.96 -36.20
N LEU A 48 -4.54 -6.42 -34.96
CA LEU A 48 -3.36 -6.62 -34.14
C LEU A 48 -2.42 -7.56 -34.89
N ASN A 49 -1.27 -7.05 -35.37
CA ASN A 49 -0.15 -7.84 -35.93
C ASN A 49 0.54 -8.67 -34.83
N LEU A 50 -0.24 -9.27 -33.94
CA LEU A 50 0.26 -10.30 -33.07
C LEU A 50 0.32 -11.61 -33.87
N PRO A 51 1.29 -12.49 -33.55
CA PRO A 51 1.26 -13.86 -34.03
C PRO A 51 -0.14 -14.43 -33.79
N ARG A 52 -0.78 -14.94 -34.84
CA ARG A 52 -2.11 -15.57 -34.71
C ARG A 52 -1.94 -16.76 -33.77
N ASN A 53 -2.61 -16.75 -32.63
CA ASN A 53 -2.63 -17.88 -31.71
C ASN A 53 -3.52 -18.99 -32.27
N ASP A 54 -3.05 -19.68 -33.29
CA ASP A 54 -3.51 -21.02 -33.66
C ASP A 54 -2.88 -22.11 -32.77
N ARG A 55 -2.06 -21.70 -31.78
CA ARG A 55 -1.58 -22.53 -30.67
C ARG A 55 -2.75 -23.03 -29.83
N LYS A 56 -3.26 -24.20 -30.20
CA LYS A 56 -4.29 -24.95 -29.48
C LYS A 56 -3.88 -25.47 -28.11
N ASP A 57 -2.61 -25.42 -27.77
CA ASP A 57 -2.14 -25.71 -26.43
C ASP A 57 -1.36 -24.49 -25.97
N CYS A 58 -1.96 -23.73 -25.06
CA CYS A 58 -1.13 -22.95 -24.17
C CYS A 58 -0.31 -24.02 -23.45
N ASP A 59 0.96 -24.16 -23.79
CA ASP A 59 1.94 -24.99 -23.07
C ASP A 59 2.21 -24.28 -21.74
N CYS A 60 1.15 -24.14 -20.95
CA CYS A 60 1.17 -23.67 -19.60
C CYS A 60 2.01 -24.71 -18.89
N ALA A 61 3.24 -24.32 -18.53
CA ALA A 61 4.09 -25.14 -17.69
C ALA A 61 3.22 -25.74 -16.58
N PRO A 62 3.35 -27.06 -16.31
CA PRO A 62 2.50 -27.72 -15.33
C PRO A 62 2.50 -26.89 -14.04
N ALA A 63 1.32 -26.72 -13.46
CA ALA A 63 1.13 -25.94 -12.24
C ALA A 63 2.24 -26.33 -11.26
N ARG A 64 3.22 -25.43 -11.08
CA ARG A 64 4.33 -25.69 -10.17
C ARG A 64 3.72 -25.85 -8.80
N ASP A 65 4.21 -26.82 -8.03
CA ASP A 65 3.86 -26.96 -6.63
C ASP A 65 4.17 -25.64 -5.94
N THR A 66 3.12 -24.86 -5.70
CA THR A 66 3.23 -23.48 -5.24
C THR A 66 3.58 -23.56 -3.77
N THR A 67 4.81 -23.14 -3.44
CA THR A 67 5.32 -23.23 -2.07
C THR A 67 4.48 -22.33 -1.15
N PHE A 68 4.58 -22.54 0.18
CA PHE A 68 3.96 -21.61 1.11
C PHE A 68 4.52 -20.19 0.96
N PHE A 69 5.77 -20.04 0.52
CA PHE A 69 6.34 -18.74 0.21
C PHE A 69 5.59 -18.08 -0.95
N ASP A 70 5.40 -18.79 -2.06
CA ASP A 70 4.68 -18.29 -3.24
C ASP A 70 3.23 -17.89 -2.92
N ARG A 71 2.54 -18.69 -2.11
CA ARG A 71 1.18 -18.35 -1.64
C ARG A 71 1.17 -17.09 -0.78
N GLY A 72 2.21 -16.90 0.05
CA GLY A 72 2.39 -15.68 0.82
C GLY A 72 2.60 -14.45 -0.07
N LEU A 73 3.40 -14.59 -1.13
CA LEU A 73 3.60 -13.53 -2.13
C LEU A 73 2.29 -13.19 -2.86
N GLN A 74 1.51 -14.19 -3.24
CA GLN A 74 0.21 -13.98 -3.88
C GLN A 74 -0.76 -13.25 -2.95
N ALA A 75 -0.89 -13.71 -1.70
CA ALA A 75 -1.73 -13.04 -0.71
C ALA A 75 -1.29 -11.59 -0.49
N LEU A 76 0.01 -11.33 -0.45
CA LEU A 76 0.56 -9.98 -0.34
C LEU A 76 0.21 -9.11 -1.55
N ALA A 77 0.30 -9.65 -2.77
CA ALA A 77 -0.07 -8.95 -4.00
C ALA A 77 -1.56 -8.58 -4.05
N GLU A 78 -2.40 -9.38 -3.41
CA GLU A 78 -3.84 -9.12 -3.26
C GLU A 78 -4.19 -8.22 -2.05
N GLY A 79 -3.18 -7.74 -1.30
CA GLY A 79 -3.38 -6.90 -0.12
C GLY A 79 -3.83 -7.67 1.13
N ARG A 80 -3.84 -9.01 1.11
CA ARG A 80 -4.22 -9.89 2.24
C ARG A 80 -3.04 -10.10 3.19
N VAL A 81 -2.62 -9.02 3.84
CA VAL A 81 -1.38 -8.96 4.65
C VAL A 81 -1.34 -9.98 5.79
N VAL A 82 -2.47 -10.20 6.48
CA VAL A 82 -2.54 -11.17 7.60
C VAL A 82 -2.29 -12.59 7.09
N GLU A 83 -2.97 -12.98 6.01
CA GLU A 83 -2.82 -14.31 5.43
C GLU A 83 -1.43 -14.52 4.83
N ALA A 84 -0.86 -13.48 4.19
CA ALA A 84 0.53 -13.51 3.73
C ALA A 84 1.48 -13.84 4.89
N SER A 85 1.30 -13.19 6.05
CA SER A 85 2.12 -13.43 7.24
C SER A 85 2.02 -14.88 7.75
N GLU A 86 0.83 -15.48 7.69
CA GLU A 86 0.61 -16.86 8.10
C GLU A 86 1.31 -17.84 7.17
N HIS A 87 1.24 -17.59 5.86
CA HIS A 87 1.96 -18.35 4.85
C HIS A 87 3.48 -18.27 5.04
N PHE A 88 4.06 -17.09 5.23
CA PHE A 88 5.50 -16.95 5.48
C PHE A 88 5.95 -17.63 6.78
N ARG A 89 5.18 -17.50 7.87
CA ARG A 89 5.48 -18.21 9.12
C ARG A 89 5.39 -19.72 8.95
N ARG A 90 4.43 -20.21 8.16
CA ARG A 90 4.29 -21.64 7.86
C ARG A 90 5.43 -22.15 6.99
N TYR A 91 5.81 -21.40 5.96
CA TYR A 91 6.98 -21.67 5.12
C TYR A 91 8.24 -21.82 5.98
N ARG A 92 8.50 -20.84 6.86
CA ARG A 92 9.62 -20.89 7.82
C ARG A 92 9.63 -22.16 8.66
N ARG A 93 8.49 -22.54 9.24
CA ARG A 93 8.37 -23.71 10.12
C ARG A 93 8.50 -25.05 9.40
N LEU A 94 7.95 -25.17 8.19
CA LEU A 94 7.87 -26.46 7.48
C LEU A 94 9.12 -26.77 6.67
N GLU A 95 9.71 -25.77 6.01
CA GLU A 95 10.94 -26.00 5.23
C GLU A 95 12.16 -26.17 6.14
N GLY A 96 12.23 -25.42 7.25
CA GLY A 96 13.27 -25.59 8.27
C GLY A 96 14.70 -25.23 7.82
N SER A 97 14.94 -24.94 6.55
CA SER A 97 16.26 -24.63 6.00
C SER A 97 16.70 -23.20 6.33
N PRO A 98 18.02 -22.91 6.45
CA PRO A 98 18.50 -21.54 6.67
C PRO A 98 18.07 -20.56 5.56
N LEU A 99 17.98 -21.05 4.32
CA LEU A 99 17.46 -20.31 3.18
C LEU A 99 16.00 -19.89 3.40
N ALA A 100 15.14 -20.84 3.75
CA ALA A 100 13.72 -20.58 3.99
C ALA A 100 13.49 -19.65 5.19
N HIS A 101 14.33 -19.75 6.22
CA HIS A 101 14.31 -18.81 7.35
C HIS A 101 14.63 -17.40 6.90
N TRP A 102 15.72 -17.23 6.15
CA TRP A 102 16.12 -15.92 5.64
C TRP A 102 15.04 -15.29 4.75
N GLU A 103 14.46 -16.06 3.82
CA GLU A 103 13.39 -15.58 2.94
C GLU A 103 12.13 -15.20 3.71
N ALA A 104 11.71 -16.04 4.66
CA ALA A 104 10.56 -15.78 5.50
C ALA A 104 10.77 -14.55 6.39
N ASP A 105 11.96 -14.38 6.95
CA ASP A 105 12.28 -13.25 7.82
C ASP A 105 12.25 -11.93 7.04
N VAL A 106 12.77 -11.92 5.81
CA VAL A 106 12.63 -10.76 4.92
C VAL A 106 11.16 -10.48 4.58
N ALA A 107 10.39 -11.50 4.22
CA ALA A 107 9.00 -11.32 3.84
C ALA A 107 8.11 -10.89 5.03
N LEU A 108 8.40 -11.38 6.23
CA LEU A 108 7.74 -10.95 7.47
C LEU A 108 8.14 -9.52 7.83
N ALA A 109 9.41 -9.14 7.67
CA ALA A 109 9.84 -7.75 7.83
C ALA A 109 9.13 -6.82 6.83
N TRP A 110 8.94 -7.26 5.58
CA TRP A 110 8.15 -6.53 4.60
C TRP A 110 6.71 -6.31 5.07
N VAL A 111 6.05 -7.37 5.53
CA VAL A 111 4.68 -7.29 6.10
C VAL A 111 4.61 -6.33 7.29
N SER A 112 5.62 -6.31 8.17
CA SER A 112 5.70 -5.40 9.32
C SER A 112 6.10 -3.96 8.95
N MET A 113 6.52 -3.72 7.71
CA MET A 113 6.86 -2.38 7.23
C MET A 113 5.65 -1.65 6.60
N LEU A 114 4.60 -2.38 6.22
CA LEU A 114 3.42 -1.82 5.57
C LEU A 114 2.56 -1.01 6.57
N PRO A 115 2.23 0.26 6.29
CA PRO A 115 1.45 1.11 7.22
C PRO A 115 0.08 0.56 7.61
N ASP A 116 -0.59 -0.13 6.68
CA ASP A 116 -1.93 -0.70 6.91
C ASP A 116 -1.87 -2.10 7.56
N SER A 117 -0.67 -2.59 7.87
CA SER A 117 -0.48 -3.88 8.51
C SER A 117 -0.80 -3.81 10.00
N PRO A 118 -1.54 -4.77 10.57
CA PRO A 118 -1.69 -4.88 12.01
C PRO A 118 -0.38 -5.22 12.74
N PHE A 119 0.67 -5.55 11.99
CA PHE A 119 2.01 -5.87 12.50
C PHE A 119 3.01 -4.73 12.24
N TYR A 120 2.51 -3.52 11.93
CA TYR A 120 3.35 -2.38 11.58
C TYR A 120 4.25 -1.96 12.74
N ASP A 121 5.56 -2.11 12.54
CA ASP A 121 6.60 -1.68 13.47
C ASP A 121 7.89 -1.42 12.68
N ARG A 122 8.12 -0.15 12.33
CA ARG A 122 9.26 0.25 11.49
C ARG A 122 10.59 0.16 12.21
N ASP A 123 10.62 0.48 13.49
CA ASP A 123 11.86 0.50 14.27
C ASP A 123 12.34 -0.94 14.49
N ALA A 124 11.43 -1.87 14.80
CA ALA A 124 11.75 -3.29 14.86
C ALA A 124 12.23 -3.83 13.51
N VAL A 125 11.60 -3.43 12.39
CA VAL A 125 12.03 -3.83 11.05
C VAL A 125 13.43 -3.28 10.74
N ALA A 126 13.73 -2.02 11.06
CA ALA A 126 15.04 -1.43 10.84
C ALA A 126 16.13 -2.16 11.66
N ALA A 127 15.84 -2.49 12.91
CA ALA A 127 16.75 -3.26 13.77
C ALA A 127 16.98 -4.68 13.24
N ALA A 128 15.93 -5.37 12.80
CA ALA A 128 16.02 -6.71 12.22
C ALA A 128 16.82 -6.70 10.91
N LEU A 129 16.59 -5.72 10.04
CA LEU A 129 17.30 -5.57 8.78
C LEU A 129 18.80 -5.31 8.96
N ALA A 130 19.18 -4.57 10.01
CA ALA A 130 20.58 -4.33 10.35
C ALA A 130 21.33 -5.61 10.78
N GLN A 131 20.60 -6.59 11.31
CA GLN A 131 21.15 -7.89 11.73
C GLN A 131 21.11 -8.94 10.61
N LEU A 132 20.36 -8.67 9.53
CA LEU A 132 20.18 -9.62 8.44
C LEU A 132 21.43 -9.68 7.56
N SER A 133 21.93 -10.89 7.34
CA SER A 133 23.02 -11.13 6.39
C SER A 133 22.59 -10.86 4.95
N GLY A 134 23.58 -10.79 4.05
CA GLY A 134 23.36 -10.75 2.61
C GLY A 134 22.51 -11.95 2.11
N PRO A 135 21.99 -11.88 0.88
CA PRO A 135 21.14 -12.94 0.35
C PRO A 135 21.95 -14.23 0.22
N PRO A 136 21.47 -15.35 0.77
CA PRO A 136 22.07 -16.65 0.49
C PRO A 136 21.89 -17.00 -1.00
N GLU A 137 22.75 -17.89 -1.50
CA GLU A 137 22.63 -18.42 -2.85
C GLU A 137 21.31 -19.19 -3.02
N GLY A 138 20.65 -19.00 -4.16
CA GLY A 138 19.35 -19.62 -4.44
C GLY A 138 18.16 -18.92 -3.78
N ALA A 139 18.36 -17.78 -3.11
CA ALA A 139 17.27 -16.99 -2.55
C ALA A 139 16.25 -16.56 -3.60
N HIS A 140 14.98 -16.66 -3.24
CA HIS A 140 13.86 -16.24 -4.07
C HIS A 140 14.01 -14.77 -4.48
N ALA A 141 13.90 -14.48 -5.77
CA ALA A 141 14.17 -13.14 -6.30
C ALA A 141 13.31 -12.05 -5.63
N SER A 142 12.05 -12.36 -5.32
CA SER A 142 11.18 -11.43 -4.59
C SER A 142 11.68 -11.13 -3.17
N ALA A 143 12.23 -12.12 -2.45
CA ALA A 143 12.82 -11.88 -1.14
C ALA A 143 14.04 -10.95 -1.25
N VAL A 144 14.89 -11.17 -2.26
CA VAL A 144 16.05 -10.29 -2.51
C VAL A 144 15.59 -8.84 -2.79
N LEU A 145 14.58 -8.66 -3.64
CA LEU A 145 14.01 -7.35 -3.95
C LEU A 145 13.34 -6.70 -2.73
N MET A 146 12.59 -7.45 -1.94
CA MET A 146 12.00 -6.97 -0.69
C MET A 146 13.06 -6.47 0.27
N ARG A 147 14.17 -7.21 0.44
CA ARG A 147 15.28 -6.75 1.30
C ARG A 147 15.86 -5.43 0.80
N GLN A 148 16.13 -5.30 -0.49
CA GLN A 148 16.67 -4.08 -1.08
C GLN A 148 15.71 -2.89 -0.88
N ALA A 149 14.42 -3.10 -1.11
CA ALA A 149 13.42 -2.08 -0.88
C ALA A 149 13.30 -1.70 0.60
N LEU A 150 13.38 -2.66 1.54
CA LEU A 150 13.45 -2.38 2.98
C LEU A 150 14.68 -1.53 3.33
N GLN A 151 15.83 -1.78 2.71
CA GLN A 151 17.03 -0.97 2.92
C GLN A 151 16.82 0.47 2.46
N SER A 152 16.18 0.68 1.30
CA SER A 152 15.79 2.01 0.83
C SER A 152 14.82 2.69 1.79
N PHE A 153 13.80 1.98 2.28
CA PHE A 153 12.84 2.54 3.22
C PHE A 153 13.45 2.90 4.58
N ALA A 154 14.42 2.12 5.06
CA ALA A 154 15.15 2.43 6.28
C ALA A 154 15.98 3.72 6.12
N VAL A 155 16.64 3.91 4.96
CA VAL A 155 17.39 5.14 4.66
C VAL A 155 16.45 6.34 4.57
N MET A 156 15.36 6.22 3.81
CA MET A 156 14.34 7.26 3.70
C MET A 156 13.76 7.64 5.07
N HIS A 157 13.58 6.66 5.96
CA HIS A 157 13.08 6.93 7.30
C HIS A 157 14.01 7.84 8.10
N ARG A 158 15.32 7.54 8.09
CA ARG A 158 16.31 8.36 8.78
C ARG A 158 16.28 9.79 8.26
N HIS A 159 16.18 9.97 6.94
CA HIS A 159 16.05 11.32 6.36
C HIS A 159 14.78 12.04 6.81
N LEU A 160 13.66 11.35 6.97
CA LEU A 160 12.44 11.96 7.52
C LEU A 160 12.65 12.39 8.98
N GLN A 161 13.27 11.54 9.81
CA GLN A 161 13.58 11.88 11.20
C GLN A 161 14.54 13.07 11.30
N ASP A 162 15.58 13.11 10.46
CA ASP A 162 16.52 14.23 10.39
C ASP A 162 15.80 15.53 10.02
N LEU A 163 14.88 15.48 9.04
CA LEU A 163 14.09 16.63 8.60
C LEU A 163 13.14 17.12 9.70
N GLU A 164 12.45 16.21 10.39
CA GLU A 164 11.58 16.55 11.52
C GLU A 164 12.37 17.21 12.66
N GLN A 165 13.56 16.68 12.96
CA GLN A 165 14.44 17.25 13.97
C GLN A 165 14.92 18.65 13.60
N VAL A 166 15.36 18.85 12.36
CA VAL A 166 15.80 20.16 11.86
C VAL A 166 14.64 21.15 11.92
N ASN A 167 13.45 20.75 11.48
CA ASN A 167 12.27 21.61 11.53
C ASN A 167 11.95 22.04 12.97
N SER A 168 11.91 21.10 13.92
CA SER A 168 11.65 21.43 15.33
C SER A 168 12.69 22.39 15.92
N THR A 169 13.94 22.29 15.49
CA THR A 169 15.01 23.22 15.92
C THR A 169 14.79 24.61 15.35
N LEU A 170 14.40 24.70 14.07
CA LEU A 170 14.11 25.98 13.42
C LEU A 170 12.90 26.68 14.03
N GLU A 171 11.83 25.95 14.37
CA GLU A 171 10.66 26.49 15.04
C GLU A 171 11.03 27.11 16.40
N GLN A 172 11.82 26.40 17.21
CA GLN A 172 12.31 26.91 18.50
C GLN A 172 13.20 28.16 18.34
N ASP A 173 14.02 28.21 17.31
CA ASP A 173 14.89 29.35 17.04
C ASP A 173 14.10 30.57 16.56
N LEU A 174 13.04 30.36 15.77
CA LEU A 174 12.13 31.43 15.37
C LEU A 174 11.39 31.99 16.58
N GLU A 175 10.86 31.14 17.47
CA GLU A 175 10.19 31.56 18.71
C GLU A 175 11.11 32.44 19.57
N LYS A 176 12.36 32.02 19.80
CA LYS A 176 13.35 32.81 20.56
C LYS A 176 13.61 34.17 19.90
N ARG A 177 13.68 34.23 18.57
CA ARG A 177 13.89 35.48 17.84
C ARG A 177 12.68 36.40 17.95
N GLU A 178 11.48 35.87 17.88
CA GLU A 178 10.24 36.64 18.06
C GLU A 178 10.14 37.21 19.48
N GLU A 179 10.48 36.42 20.50
CA GLU A 179 10.54 36.92 21.88
C GLU A 179 11.59 38.01 22.06
N ALA A 180 12.78 37.83 21.49
CA ALA A 180 13.84 38.84 21.56
C ALA A 180 13.40 40.15 20.90
N ILE A 181 12.75 40.08 19.73
CA ILE A 181 12.20 41.25 19.04
C ILE A 181 11.11 41.92 19.90
N LYS A 182 10.23 41.13 20.53
CA LYS A 182 9.19 41.67 21.42
C LYS A 182 9.79 42.42 22.61
N ARG A 183 10.80 41.84 23.29
CA ARG A 183 11.51 42.50 24.39
C ARG A 183 12.23 43.77 23.94
N LEU A 184 12.87 43.75 22.76
CA LEU A 184 13.50 44.94 22.19
C LEU A 184 12.46 46.03 21.88
N ARG A 185 11.28 45.66 21.38
CA ARG A 185 10.17 46.60 21.17
C ARG A 185 9.66 47.20 22.48
N GLU A 186 9.49 46.38 23.52
CA GLU A 186 9.09 46.85 24.85
C GLU A 186 10.14 47.82 25.44
N LEU A 187 11.43 47.50 25.31
CA LEU A 187 12.54 48.35 25.78
C LEU A 187 12.61 49.68 25.02
N THR A 188 12.47 49.65 23.69
CA THR A 188 12.53 50.87 22.87
C THR A 188 11.33 51.79 23.09
N LEU A 189 10.13 51.22 23.29
CA LEU A 189 8.94 52.00 23.64
C LEU A 189 9.01 52.55 25.08
N GLY A 190 9.59 51.83 26.03
CA GLY A 190 9.83 52.31 27.39
C GLY A 190 10.84 53.46 27.48
N GLN A 191 11.88 53.46 26.64
CA GLN A 191 12.87 54.53 26.60
C GLN A 191 12.38 55.80 25.87
N SER A 192 11.56 55.66 24.83
CA SER A 192 11.03 56.80 24.07
C SER A 192 9.94 57.58 24.80
N GLY A 193 9.28 56.99 25.81
CA GLY A 193 8.35 57.69 26.70
C GLY A 193 9.01 58.54 27.79
N ALA A 194 10.24 58.22 28.21
CA ALA A 194 10.97 58.92 29.26
C ALA A 194 11.77 60.14 28.74
N ALA A 195 11.93 60.28 27.43
CA ALA A 195 12.73 61.33 26.79
C ALA A 195 11.92 62.57 26.34
N ARG A 196 10.73 62.81 26.92
CA ARG A 196 9.91 63.98 26.60
C ARG A 196 9.93 64.96 27.79
N PRO A 197 10.66 66.10 27.70
CA PRO A 197 10.63 67.15 28.72
C PRO A 197 9.29 67.92 28.72
#